data_AF-A0A8T5I2K3-F1
#
_entry.id   AF-A0A8T5I2K3-F1
#
_cell.length_a   1.000
_cell.length_b   1.000
_cell.length_c   1.000
_cell.angle_alpha   90.00
_cell.angle_beta   90.00
_cell.angle_gamma   90.00
#
_symmetry.space_group_name_H-M   'P 1'
#
loop_
_entity.id
_entity.type
_entity.pdbx_description
1 polymer ?
#
loop_
_entity_poly.entity_id
_entity_poly.type
_entity_poly.pdbx_seq_one_letter_code
_entity_poly.pdbx_strand_id
1 'polypeptide(L)' 'MSDFEFIPTEKQLKESNIFKFMQKLNISSLDELSKKAKDDPEWFWRAVEKDVGIVWDMPYT' A
#
# COMPACT_ATOMS: atom_id res chain seq x y z
N MET A 1 -12.26 -13.64 21.00
CA MET A 1 -11.77 -13.01 19.77
C MET A 1 -12.21 -11.58 19.84
N SER A 2 -11.30 -10.62 19.66
CA SER A 2 -11.65 -9.20 19.80
C SER A 2 -12.68 -8.86 18.73
N ASP A 3 -13.91 -8.57 19.13
CA ASP A 3 -14.91 -8.04 18.22
C ASP A 3 -14.40 -6.66 17.80
N PHE A 4 -14.01 -6.53 16.52
CA PHE A 4 -13.61 -5.24 16.00
C PHE A 4 -14.83 -4.32 16.04
N GLU A 5 -14.70 -3.16 16.69
CA GLU A 5 -15.74 -2.12 16.74
C GLU A 5 -16.21 -1.68 15.34
N PHE A 6 -15.36 -1.90 14.33
CA PHE A 6 -15.66 -1.58 12.95
C PHE A 6 -15.02 -2.57 11.99
N ILE A 7 -15.81 -3.02 11.01
CA ILE A 7 -15.36 -3.80 9.87
C ILE A 7 -15.82 -3.06 8.59
N PRO A 8 -14.90 -2.67 7.70
CA PRO A 8 -15.28 -1.97 6.48
C PRO A 8 -16.07 -2.89 5.55
N THR A 9 -17.04 -2.32 4.85
CA THR A 9 -17.77 -3.03 3.79
C THR A 9 -16.85 -3.35 2.61
N GLU A 10 -17.22 -4.32 1.79
CA GLU A 10 -16.46 -4.64 0.56
C GLU A 10 -16.27 -3.43 -0.36
N LYS A 11 -17.27 -2.55 -0.44
CA LYS A 11 -17.18 -1.32 -1.23
C LYS A 11 -16.09 -0.40 -0.68
N GLN A 12 -16.09 -0.15 0.64
CA GLN A 12 -15.07 0.68 1.29
C GLN A 12 -13.67 0.10 1.11
N LEU A 13 -13.53 -1.23 1.18
CA LEU A 13 -12.27 -1.91 0.91
C LEU A 13 -11.80 -1.66 -0.52
N LYS A 14 -12.63 -1.95 -1.53
CA LYS A 14 -12.29 -1.82 -2.95
C LYS A 14 -11.99 -0.37 -3.36
N GLU A 15 -12.67 0.59 -2.73
CA GLU A 15 -12.47 2.02 -3.03
C GLU A 15 -11.26 2.63 -2.33
N SER A 16 -10.73 1.97 -1.28
CA SER A 16 -9.58 2.47 -0.53
C SER A 16 -8.32 2.58 -1.40
N ASN A 17 -7.51 3.61 -1.13
CA ASN A 17 -6.25 3.84 -1.84
C ASN A 17 -5.29 2.67 -1.62
N ILE A 18 -5.24 2.12 -0.40
CA ILE A 18 -4.35 1.01 -0.08
C ILE A 18 -4.71 -0.27 -0.84
N PHE A 19 -6.00 -0.55 -1.04
CA PHE A 19 -6.42 -1.71 -1.84
C PHE A 19 -6.03 -1.54 -3.31
N LYS A 20 -6.29 -0.36 -3.89
CA LYS A 20 -5.88 -0.04 -5.27
C LYS A 20 -4.37 -0.12 -5.45
N PHE A 21 -3.61 0.36 -4.47
CA PHE A 21 -2.14 0.28 -4.46
C PHE A 21 -1.65 -1.18 -4.41
N MET A 22 -2.22 -2.01 -3.52
CA MET A 22 -1.91 -3.45 -3.48
C MET A 22 -2.21 -4.15 -4.81
N GLN A 23 -3.33 -3.82 -5.46
CA GLN A 23 -3.67 -4.38 -6.77
C GLN A 23 -2.62 -4.01 -7.84
N LYS A 24 -2.14 -2.76 -7.88
CA LYS A 24 -1.07 -2.33 -8.80
C LYS A 24 0.25 -3.07 -8.56
N LEU A 25 0.50 -3.51 -7.32
CA LEU A 25 1.70 -4.23 -6.92
C LEU A 25 1.54 -5.76 -6.95
N ASN A 26 0.38 -6.28 -7.37
CA ASN A 26 0.01 -7.69 -7.30
C ASN A 26 0.14 -8.29 -5.89
N ILE A 27 -0.20 -7.52 -4.85
CA ILE A 27 -0.18 -7.96 -3.46
C ILE A 27 -1.60 -8.33 -3.01
N SER A 28 -1.70 -9.46 -2.32
CA SER A 28 -2.98 -10.09 -1.99
C SER A 28 -3.53 -9.66 -0.63
N SER A 29 -2.68 -9.20 0.29
CA SER A 29 -3.07 -8.83 1.65
C SER A 29 -2.25 -7.70 2.25
N LEU A 30 -2.82 -6.99 3.23
CA LEU A 30 -2.14 -5.93 3.97
C LEU A 30 -0.96 -6.46 4.80
N ASP A 31 -1.03 -7.70 5.29
CA ASP A 31 0.05 -8.32 6.04
C ASP A 31 1.26 -8.59 5.14
N GLU A 32 1.01 -9.12 3.93
CA GLU A 32 2.03 -9.31 2.90
C GLU A 32 2.69 -7.98 2.51
N LEU A 33 1.88 -6.93 2.27
CA LEU A 33 2.40 -5.60 1.98
C LEU A 33 3.30 -5.09 3.13
N SER A 34 2.81 -5.19 4.37
CA SER A 34 3.51 -4.67 5.55
C SER A 34 4.82 -5.41 5.80
N LYS A 35 4.82 -6.73 5.64
CA LYS A 35 6.04 -7.54 5.76
C LYS A 35 7.06 -7.16 4.70
N LYS A 36 6.65 -7.08 3.43
CA LYS A 36 7.55 -6.70 2.33
C LYS A 36 8.07 -5.27 2.48
N ALA A 37 7.22 -4.33 2.90
CA ALA A 37 7.63 -2.95 3.13
C ALA A 37 8.64 -2.81 4.29
N LYS A 38 8.54 -3.67 5.31
CA LYS A 38 9.51 -3.74 6.40
C LYS A 38 10.84 -4.35 5.94
N ASP A 39 10.78 -5.41 5.13
CA ASP A 39 11.96 -6.15 4.67
C ASP A 39 12.72 -5.39 3.56
N ASP A 40 12.02 -4.60 2.74
CA ASP A 40 12.58 -3.76 1.67
C ASP A 40 11.90 -2.36 1.64
N PRO A 41 12.33 -1.43 2.53
CA PRO A 41 11.78 -0.08 2.58
C PRO A 41 12.04 0.74 1.32
N GLU A 42 13.17 0.51 0.63
CA GLU A 42 13.56 1.27 -0.56
C GLU A 42 12.62 0.96 -1.73
N TRP A 43 12.31 -0.32 -1.95
CA TRP A 43 11.27 -0.73 -2.90
C TRP A 43 9.92 -0.10 -2.56
N PHE A 44 9.53 -0.11 -1.29
CA PHE A 44 8.24 0.40 -0.86
C PHE A 44 8.09 1.89 -1.16
N TRP A 45 9.07 2.70 -0.76
CA TRP A 45 9.01 4.15 -1.00
C TRP A 45 9.10 4.50 -2.49
N ARG A 46 9.87 3.75 -3.28
CA ARG A 46 9.86 3.86 -4.76
C ARG A 46 8.51 3.54 -5.40
N ALA A 47 7.76 2.60 -4.83
CA ALA A 47 6.42 2.27 -5.30
C ALA A 47 5.42 3.37 -4.90
N VAL A 48 5.51 3.86 -3.66
CA VAL A 48 4.63 4.90 -3.12
C VAL A 48 4.79 6.21 -3.88
N GLU A 49 6.01 6.67 -4.14
CA GLU A 49 6.25 7.94 -4.85
C GLU A 49 5.62 7.91 -6.26
N LYS A 50 5.72 6.77 -6.96
CA LYS A 50 5.12 6.57 -8.28
C LYS A 50 3.61 6.53 -8.22
N ASP A 51 3.05 5.90 -7.19
CA ASP A 51 1.60 5.79 -7.02
C ASP A 51 0.94 7.12 -6.65
N VAL A 52 1.60 7.91 -5.79
CA VAL A 52 1.16 9.25 -5.38
C VAL A 52 1.43 10.29 -6.48
N GLY A 53 2.32 9.99 -7.41
CA GLY A 53 2.66 10.87 -8.54
C GLY A 53 3.67 11.95 -8.16
N ILE A 54 4.58 11.65 -7.23
CA ILE A 54 5.70 12.53 -6.89
C ILE A 54 6.65 12.58 -8.08
N VAL A 55 6.95 13.80 -8.54
CA VAL A 55 7.93 14.06 -9.61
C VAL A 55 9.13 14.74 -8.98
N TRP A 56 10.31 14.14 -9.17
CA TRP A 56 11.57 14.67 -8.67
C TRP A 56 12.27 15.46 -9.77
N ASP A 57 12.60 16.73 -9.50
CA ASP A 57 13.44 17.55 -10.40
C ASP A 57 14.88 17.02 -10.47
N MET A 58 15.35 16.40 -9.37
CA MET A 58 16.62 15.70 -9.27
C MET A 58 16.43 14.35 -8.56
N PRO A 59 16.90 13.22 -9.12
CA PRO A 59 16.82 11.92 -8.46
C PRO A 59 17.54 11.93 -7.11
N TYR A 60 16.98 11.26 -6.11
CA TYR A 60 17.67 10.99 -4.86
C TYR A 60 18.68 9.84 -5.06
N THR A 61 19.82 9.94 -4.38
CA THR A 61 20.88 8.90 -4.33
C THR A 61 20.66 7.91 -3.21
#